data_AF-A0A9X8R239-F1
#
_entry.id   AF-A0A9X8R239-F1
#
_cell.length_a   1.000
_cell.length_b   1.000
_cell.length_c   1.000
_cell.angle_alpha   90.00
_cell.angle_beta   90.00
_cell.angle_gamma   90.00
#
_symmetry.space_group_name_H-M   'P 1'
#
loop_
_entity.id
_entity.type
_entity.pdbx_description
1 polymer ?
#
loop_
_entity_poly.entity_id
_entity_poly.type
_entity_poly.pdbx_seq_one_letter_code
_entity_poly.pdbx_strand_id
1 'polypeptide(L)'
;MDSVYGNNIVEGVLEELIVSKPVPRMKGIHQGGASYLVNEKWDVTRFDHSLGVILLIKELGGSLEEQIAGLLHDLSHTAFSHVIDFVLDCKDEDYHEKIYDHVIMESEIPFILKKYGYDCESSLSEKVKKIGIEAYKKASKGIYLKVISD
;
A
#
# COMPACT_ATOMS: atom_id res chain seq x y z
N MET A 1 4.75 10.19 13.10
CA MET A 1 6.15 9.76 13.22
C MET A 1 6.22 8.33 12.73
N ASP A 2 6.92 8.10 11.63
CA ASP A 2 7.22 6.77 11.12
C ASP A 2 8.60 6.33 11.63
N SER A 3 8.76 5.03 11.93
CA SER A 3 10.01 4.51 12.53
C SER A 3 11.16 4.39 11.52
N VAL A 4 10.87 4.32 10.23
CA VAL A 4 11.83 4.16 9.14
C VAL A 4 12.14 5.52 8.48
N TYR A 5 11.12 6.34 8.27
CA TYR A 5 11.22 7.59 7.50
C TYR A 5 11.06 8.86 8.33
N GLY A 6 10.86 8.76 9.65
CA GLY A 6 10.83 9.91 10.56
C GLY A 6 9.54 10.75 10.52
N ASN A 7 9.64 12.05 10.76
CA ASN A 7 8.49 12.96 10.78
C ASN A 7 8.21 13.51 9.38
N ASN A 8 7.02 13.21 8.87
CA ASN A 8 6.56 13.69 7.59
C ASN A 8 5.20 14.36 7.72
N ILE A 9 5.07 15.51 7.07
CA ILE A 9 3.80 16.22 6.94
C ILE A 9 3.06 15.61 5.74
N VAL A 10 1.82 15.19 5.99
CA VAL A 10 0.87 14.70 4.99
C VAL A 10 -0.34 15.62 5.08
N GLU A 11 -0.73 16.22 3.97
CA GLU A 11 -1.77 17.26 3.89
C GLU A 11 -2.76 16.95 2.75
N GLY A 12 -3.93 17.57 2.81
CA GLY A 12 -4.91 17.52 1.74
C GLY A 12 -5.54 16.14 1.56
N VAL A 13 -5.60 15.65 0.32
CA VAL A 13 -6.25 14.37 -0.01
C VAL A 13 -5.69 13.20 0.79
N LEU A 14 -4.37 13.14 0.98
CA LEU A 14 -3.74 12.04 1.72
C LEU A 14 -4.09 12.09 3.21
N GLU A 15 -4.16 13.29 3.80
CA GLU A 15 -4.56 13.45 5.20
C GLU A 15 -5.99 12.95 5.41
N GLU A 16 -6.93 13.39 4.57
CA GLU A 16 -8.34 12.99 4.65
C GLU A 16 -8.52 11.49 4.41
N LEU A 17 -7.78 10.90 3.46
CA LEU A 17 -7.75 9.46 3.25
C LEU A 17 -7.20 8.72 4.48
N ILE A 18 -6.08 9.16 5.07
CA ILE A 18 -5.46 8.48 6.23
C ILE A 18 -6.39 8.45 7.44
N VAL A 19 -7.18 9.50 7.66
CA VAL A 19 -8.12 9.59 8.80
C VAL A 19 -9.55 9.11 8.49
N SER A 20 -9.85 8.79 7.23
CA SER A 20 -11.12 8.18 6.80
C SER A 20 -11.35 6.84 7.51
N LYS A 21 -12.54 6.25 7.48
CA LYS A 21 -12.80 4.93 8.08
C LYS A 21 -12.07 3.77 7.38
N PRO A 22 -11.98 3.72 6.04
CA PRO A 22 -11.40 2.56 5.35
C PRO A 22 -9.91 2.34 5.63
N VAL A 23 -9.10 3.41 5.72
CA VAL A 23 -7.63 3.30 5.82
C VAL A 23 -7.16 2.81 7.20
N PRO A 24 -7.59 3.39 8.35
CA PRO A 24 -7.25 2.92 9.70
C PRO A 24 -7.70 1.50 10.01
N ARG A 25 -8.65 0.92 9.26
CA ARG A 25 -9.01 -0.51 9.37
C ARG A 25 -7.78 -1.40 9.23
N MET A 26 -6.83 -1.01 8.37
CA MET A 26 -5.59 -1.75 8.12
C MET A 26 -4.67 -1.83 9.35
N LYS A 27 -4.88 -1.00 10.39
CA LYS A 27 -4.15 -1.11 11.67
C LYS A 27 -4.43 -2.42 12.41
N GLY A 28 -5.54 -3.08 12.10
CA GLY A 28 -5.88 -4.41 12.64
C GLY A 28 -5.39 -5.56 11.77
N ILE A 29 -4.61 -5.31 10.72
CA ILE A 29 -4.22 -6.32 9.73
C ILE A 29 -2.69 -6.39 9.69
N HIS A 30 -2.14 -7.48 10.19
CA HIS A 30 -0.68 -7.68 10.19
C HIS A 30 -0.18 -8.06 8.79
N GLN A 31 0.92 -7.42 8.38
CA GLN A 31 1.60 -7.65 7.10
C GLN A 31 1.99 -9.13 6.96
N GLY A 32 2.62 -9.69 7.99
CA GLY A 32 3.04 -11.09 8.06
C GLY A 32 1.92 -12.08 8.40
N GLY A 33 0.65 -11.66 8.37
CA GLY A 33 -0.49 -12.53 8.72
C GLY A 33 -0.39 -13.05 10.15
N ALA A 34 -0.33 -14.37 10.31
CA ALA A 34 -0.24 -15.02 11.62
C ALA A 34 1.16 -14.97 12.25
N SER A 35 2.18 -14.43 11.55
CA SER A 35 3.57 -14.43 12.02
C SER A 35 3.77 -13.75 13.37
N TYR A 36 2.96 -12.73 13.69
CA TYR A 36 3.00 -12.04 14.99
C TYR A 36 2.64 -12.95 16.17
N LEU A 37 1.90 -14.04 15.94
CA LEU A 37 1.57 -15.03 16.97
C LEU A 37 2.75 -15.94 17.31
N VAL A 38 3.74 -16.05 16.42
CA VAL A 38 4.99 -16.78 16.65
C VAL A 38 6.02 -15.87 17.31
N ASN A 39 6.07 -14.61 16.89
CA ASN A 39 6.95 -13.60 17.46
C ASN A 39 6.21 -12.26 17.50
N GLU A 40 5.90 -11.79 18.71
CA GLU A 40 5.16 -10.55 18.95
C GLU A 40 5.84 -9.30 18.36
N LYS A 41 7.13 -9.37 18.02
CA LYS A 41 7.87 -8.28 17.36
C LYS A 41 7.63 -8.19 15.85
N TRP A 42 6.93 -9.15 15.26
CA TRP A 42 6.58 -9.17 13.84
C TRP A 42 5.16 -8.64 13.64
N ASP A 43 4.88 -7.47 14.23
CA ASP A 43 3.56 -6.88 14.38
C ASP A 43 3.24 -5.78 13.36
N VAL A 44 4.16 -5.47 12.43
CA VAL A 44 3.96 -4.48 11.36
C VAL A 44 2.61 -4.69 10.67
N THR A 45 1.82 -3.62 10.60
CA THR A 45 0.48 -3.65 10.01
C THR A 45 0.50 -3.24 8.54
N ARG A 46 -0.56 -3.58 7.80
CA ARG A 46 -0.79 -3.07 6.44
C ARG A 46 -0.89 -1.55 6.42
N PHE A 47 -1.38 -0.94 7.51
CA PHE A 47 -1.40 0.51 7.66
C PHE A 47 0.02 1.09 7.72
N ASP A 48 0.91 0.50 8.55
CA ASP A 48 2.31 0.93 8.64
C ASP A 48 3.03 0.73 7.30
N HIS A 49 2.76 -0.38 6.62
CA HIS A 49 3.29 -0.64 5.28
C HIS A 49 2.85 0.43 4.27
N SER A 50 1.55 0.71 4.14
CA SER A 50 1.04 1.74 3.23
C SER A 50 1.58 3.13 3.55
N LEU A 51 1.76 3.47 4.83
CA LEU A 51 2.44 4.72 5.21
C LEU A 51 3.91 4.73 4.77
N GLY A 52 4.63 3.62 4.96
CA GLY A 52 6.00 3.48 4.44
C GLY A 52 6.08 3.65 2.93
N VAL A 53 5.12 3.09 2.19
CA VAL A 53 5.03 3.20 0.72
C VAL A 53 4.86 4.66 0.28
N ILE A 54 3.94 5.43 0.89
CA ILE A 54 3.77 6.84 0.49
C ILE A 54 5.03 7.67 0.76
N LEU A 55 5.73 7.39 1.86
CA LEU A 55 6.96 8.09 2.22
C LEU A 55 8.09 7.74 1.25
N LEU A 56 8.20 6.47 0.85
CA LEU A 56 9.14 6.04 -0.18
C LEU A 56 8.84 6.69 -1.53
N ILE A 57 7.58 6.72 -1.97
CA ILE A 57 7.18 7.37 -3.23
C ILE A 57 7.54 8.86 -3.19
N LYS A 58 7.25 9.53 -2.08
CA LYS A 58 7.58 10.95 -1.87
C LYS A 58 9.09 11.20 -1.94
N GLU A 59 9.90 10.38 -1.26
CA GLU A 59 11.37 10.48 -1.27
C GLU A 59 11.95 10.28 -2.68
N LEU A 60 11.32 9.42 -3.48
CA LEU A 60 11.71 9.18 -4.87
C LEU A 60 11.19 10.26 -5.85
N GLY A 61 10.51 11.29 -5.35
CA GLY A 61 9.96 12.39 -6.17
C GLY A 61 8.68 12.03 -6.92
N GLY A 62 7.95 11.01 -6.46
CA GLY A 62 6.69 10.59 -7.05
C GLY A 62 5.53 11.56 -6.84
N SER A 63 4.58 11.57 -7.77
CA SER A 63 3.45 12.49 -7.77
C SER A 63 2.46 12.21 -6.64
N LEU A 64 1.55 13.16 -6.39
CA LEU A 64 0.50 12.99 -5.39
C LEU A 64 -0.45 11.83 -5.76
N GLU A 65 -0.72 11.63 -7.05
CA GLU A 65 -1.49 10.50 -7.57
C GLU A 65 -0.80 9.16 -7.26
N GLU A 66 0.52 9.09 -7.43
CA GLU A 66 1.30 7.89 -7.11
C GLU A 66 1.26 7.61 -5.61
N GLN A 67 1.34 8.65 -4.77
CA GLN A 67 1.20 8.52 -3.32
C GLN A 67 -0.20 8.07 -2.90
N ILE A 68 -1.27 8.63 -3.49
CA ILE A 68 -2.65 8.18 -3.25
C ILE A 68 -2.77 6.70 -3.57
N ALA A 69 -2.26 6.31 -4.73
CA ALA A 69 -2.34 4.93 -5.18
C ALA A 69 -1.53 4.00 -4.27
N GLY A 70 -0.33 4.42 -3.84
CA GLY A 70 0.49 3.72 -2.86
C GLY A 70 -0.17 3.60 -1.48
N LEU A 71 -0.94 4.59 -1.02
CA LEU A 71 -1.68 4.50 0.24
C LEU A 71 -2.76 3.41 0.16
N LEU A 72 -3.47 3.37 -0.97
CA LEU A 72 -4.68 2.55 -1.14
C LEU A 72 -4.40 1.14 -1.66
N HIS A 73 -3.20 0.85 -2.18
CA HIS A 73 -2.91 -0.41 -2.89
C HIS A 73 -3.27 -1.68 -2.12
N ASP A 74 -3.10 -1.66 -0.79
CA ASP A 74 -3.35 -2.79 0.10
C ASP A 74 -4.69 -2.69 0.85
N LEU A 75 -5.54 -1.71 0.52
CA LEU A 75 -6.77 -1.42 1.28
C LEU A 75 -7.73 -2.61 1.33
N SER A 76 -7.68 -3.49 0.34
CA SER A 76 -8.53 -4.67 0.22
C SER A 76 -8.00 -5.92 0.93
N HIS A 77 -6.79 -5.89 1.51
CA HIS A 77 -6.31 -7.01 2.31
C HIS A 77 -7.28 -7.30 3.46
N THR A 78 -7.51 -8.59 3.71
CA THR A 78 -8.42 -9.07 4.75
C THR A 78 -7.63 -9.56 5.97
N ALA A 79 -8.32 -10.09 6.98
CA ALA A 79 -7.68 -10.64 8.16
C ALA A 79 -6.62 -11.69 7.79
N PHE A 80 -5.49 -11.64 8.48
CA PHE A 80 -4.32 -12.50 8.22
C PHE A 80 -3.68 -12.35 6.83
N SER A 81 -3.93 -11.25 6.11
CA SER A 81 -3.27 -10.96 4.83
C SER A 81 -3.43 -12.13 3.83
N HIS A 82 -2.34 -12.73 3.34
CA HIS A 82 -2.39 -13.80 2.34
C HIS A 82 -2.88 -15.16 2.89
N VAL A 83 -3.09 -15.30 4.20
CA VAL A 83 -3.66 -16.54 4.74
C VAL A 83 -5.08 -16.78 4.21
N ILE A 84 -5.82 -15.72 3.87
CA ILE A 84 -7.16 -15.85 3.28
C ILE A 84 -7.12 -16.57 1.93
N ASP A 85 -6.04 -16.41 1.15
CA ASP A 85 -5.89 -17.02 -0.16
C ASP A 85 -5.95 -18.55 -0.04
N PHE A 86 -5.31 -19.13 0.99
CA PHE A 86 -5.38 -20.56 1.28
C PHE A 86 -6.78 -21.01 1.70
N VAL A 87 -7.48 -20.22 2.51
CA VAL A 87 -8.84 -20.54 2.98
C VAL A 87 -9.84 -20.55 1.82
N LEU A 88 -9.64 -19.69 0.83
CA LEU A 88 -10.52 -19.55 -0.33
C LEU A 88 -10.05 -20.34 -1.56
N ASP A 89 -9.01 -21.17 -1.44
CA ASP A 89 -8.37 -21.90 -2.55
C ASP A 89 -7.96 -20.98 -3.73
N CYS A 90 -7.51 -19.76 -3.39
CA CYS A 90 -7.05 -18.75 -4.34
C CYS A 90 -5.56 -18.96 -4.67
N LYS A 91 -5.29 -19.80 -5.66
CA LYS A 91 -3.92 -20.27 -5.99
C LYS A 91 -2.95 -19.19 -6.48
N ASP A 92 -3.48 -18.09 -7.02
CA ASP A 92 -2.67 -16.99 -7.54
C ASP A 92 -2.30 -15.96 -6.44
N GLU A 93 -2.72 -16.19 -5.18
CA GLU A 93 -2.46 -15.33 -4.02
C GLU A 93 -2.91 -13.85 -4.19
N ASP A 94 -3.92 -13.66 -5.03
CA ASP A 94 -4.42 -12.37 -5.53
C ASP A 94 -5.86 -12.06 -5.08
N TYR A 95 -6.39 -12.71 -4.04
CA TYR A 95 -7.78 -12.49 -3.62
C TYR A 95 -8.06 -11.02 -3.28
N HIS A 96 -7.12 -10.36 -2.59
CA HIS A 96 -7.20 -8.94 -2.28
C HIS A 96 -7.32 -8.07 -3.54
N GLU A 97 -6.68 -8.45 -4.65
CA GLU A 97 -6.81 -7.75 -5.92
C GLU A 97 -8.21 -7.94 -6.52
N LYS A 98 -8.76 -9.17 -6.43
CA LYS A 98 -10.09 -9.53 -6.96
C LYS A 98 -11.23 -8.75 -6.30
N ILE A 99 -11.09 -8.40 -5.02
CA ILE A 99 -12.10 -7.63 -4.28
C ILE A 99 -11.80 -6.13 -4.20
N TYR A 100 -10.68 -5.68 -4.77
CA TYR A 100 -10.18 -4.31 -4.62
C TYR A 100 -11.22 -3.26 -5.04
N ASP A 101 -11.73 -3.37 -6.26
CA ASP A 101 -12.68 -2.39 -6.81
C ASP A 101 -13.96 -2.33 -5.97
N HIS A 102 -14.46 -3.48 -5.50
CA HIS A 102 -15.65 -3.54 -4.64
C HIS A 102 -15.39 -2.85 -3.29
N VAL A 103 -14.26 -3.13 -2.64
CA VAL A 103 -13.89 -2.49 -1.36
C VAL A 103 -13.75 -0.98 -1.50
N ILE A 104 -13.15 -0.51 -2.60
CA ILE A 104 -12.98 0.92 -2.85
C ILE A 104 -14.32 1.58 -3.14
N MET A 105 -15.10 1.03 -4.07
CA MET A 105 -16.34 1.66 -4.54
C MET A 105 -17.46 1.69 -3.49
N GLU A 106 -17.47 0.75 -2.54
CA GLU A 106 -18.43 0.72 -1.43
C GLU A 106 -17.99 1.51 -0.19
N SER A 107 -16.87 2.24 -0.29
CA SER A 107 -16.33 3.04 0.79
C SER A 107 -16.54 4.54 0.55
N GLU A 108 -16.05 5.38 1.47
CA GLU A 108 -16.02 6.84 1.28
C GLU A 108 -14.85 7.33 0.41
N ILE A 109 -13.94 6.43 0.00
CA ILE A 109 -12.75 6.76 -0.81
C ILE A 109 -13.12 7.49 -2.11
N PRO A 110 -14.08 7.03 -2.94
CA PRO A 110 -14.41 7.71 -4.19
C PRO A 110 -14.92 9.14 -3.96
N PHE A 111 -15.63 9.37 -2.85
CA PHE A 111 -16.11 10.70 -2.47
C PHE A 111 -14.96 11.62 -2.07
N ILE A 112 -14.03 11.13 -1.25
CA ILE A 112 -12.83 11.88 -0.85
C ILE A 112 -11.99 12.22 -2.08
N LEU A 113 -11.70 11.25 -2.95
CA LEU A 113 -10.94 11.49 -4.18
C LEU A 113 -11.59 12.57 -5.05
N LYS A 114 -12.91 12.46 -5.28
CA LYS A 114 -13.66 13.43 -6.08
C LYS A 114 -13.65 14.83 -5.48
N LYS A 115 -13.70 14.97 -4.16
CA LYS A 115 -13.60 16.27 -3.44
C LYS A 115 -12.30 17.00 -3.77
N TYR A 116 -11.21 16.26 -4.02
CA TYR A 116 -9.90 16.81 -4.37
C TYR A 116 -9.61 16.82 -5.88
N GLY A 117 -10.58 16.48 -6.73
CA GLY A 117 -10.43 16.49 -8.18
C GLY A 117 -9.77 15.23 -8.75
N TYR A 118 -9.73 14.13 -8.00
CA TYR A 118 -9.25 12.83 -8.46
C TYR A 118 -10.42 11.92 -8.84
N ASP A 119 -10.26 11.20 -9.95
CA ASP A 119 -11.18 10.13 -10.32
C ASP A 119 -10.73 8.79 -9.75
N CYS A 120 -11.70 8.02 -9.27
CA CYS A 120 -11.48 6.71 -8.65
C CYS A 120 -11.27 5.59 -9.67
N GLU A 121 -11.10 5.92 -10.96
CA GLU A 121 -10.92 4.91 -12.01
C GLU A 121 -9.73 4.00 -11.68
N SER A 122 -9.99 2.69 -11.76
CA SER A 122 -9.11 1.54 -11.50
C SER A 122 -7.67 1.64 -12.04
N SER A 123 -7.42 2.62 -12.92
CA SER A 123 -6.10 3.06 -13.36
C SER A 123 -5.10 3.33 -12.22
N LEU A 124 -5.54 3.71 -11.01
CA LEU A 124 -4.66 3.96 -9.86
C LEU A 124 -3.95 2.66 -9.42
N SER A 125 -4.67 1.54 -9.30
CA SER A 125 -4.09 0.24 -8.93
C SER A 125 -3.14 -0.29 -10.01
N GLU A 126 -3.51 -0.16 -11.29
CA GLU A 126 -2.61 -0.50 -12.39
C GLU A 126 -1.36 0.38 -12.44
N LYS A 127 -1.48 1.69 -12.14
CA LYS A 127 -0.35 2.61 -12.09
C LYS A 127 0.61 2.21 -10.97
N VAL A 128 0.12 1.85 -9.78
CA VAL A 128 0.99 1.36 -8.68
C VAL A 128 1.73 0.11 -9.07
N LYS A 129 1.04 -0.87 -9.67
CA LYS A 129 1.70 -2.09 -10.16
C LYS A 129 2.78 -1.77 -11.19
N LYS A 130 2.49 -0.87 -12.14
CA LYS A 130 3.46 -0.42 -13.16
C LYS A 130 4.64 0.33 -12.52
N ILE A 131 4.39 1.18 -11.52
CA ILE A 131 5.42 1.89 -10.76
C ILE A 131 6.29 0.91 -9.98
N GLY A 132 5.73 -0.08 -9.31
CA GLY A 132 6.48 -1.11 -8.60
C GLY A 132 7.39 -1.90 -9.55
N ILE A 133 6.89 -2.29 -10.72
CA ILE A 133 7.67 -2.95 -11.77
C ILE A 133 8.78 -2.03 -12.29
N GLU A 134 8.50 -0.75 -12.49
CA GLU A 134 9.46 0.21 -13.03
C GLU A 134 10.51 0.63 -11.99
N ALA A 135 10.11 0.80 -10.73
CA ALA A 135 10.99 0.99 -9.58
C ALA A 135 11.87 -0.24 -9.38
N TYR A 136 11.32 -1.45 -9.44
CA TYR A 136 12.10 -2.69 -9.43
C TYR A 136 13.11 -2.75 -10.59
N LYS A 137 12.70 -2.38 -11.82
CA LYS A 137 13.60 -2.30 -12.98
C LYS A 137 14.70 -1.25 -12.80
N LYS A 138 14.39 -0.09 -12.21
CA LYS A 138 15.36 0.98 -11.92
C LYS A 138 16.32 0.57 -10.82
N ALA A 139 15.81 -0.01 -9.73
CA ALA A 139 16.60 -0.53 -8.62
C ALA A 139 17.51 -1.68 -9.07
N SER A 140 16.99 -2.67 -9.79
CA SER A 140 17.79 -3.77 -10.36
C SER A 140 18.86 -3.23 -11.31
N LYS A 141 18.55 -2.28 -12.21
CA LYS A 141 19.56 -1.64 -13.07
C LYS A 141 20.62 -0.85 -12.29
N GLY A 142 20.26 -0.24 -11.15
CA GLY A 142 21.18 0.51 -10.29
C GLY A 142 22.01 -0.34 -9.33
N ILE A 143 21.55 -1.55 -8.98
CA ILE A 143 22.18 -2.44 -8.00
C ILE A 143 23.22 -3.38 -8.64
N TYR A 144 23.21 -3.58 -9.97
CA TYR A 144 24.16 -4.47 -10.67
C TYR A 144 25.54 -3.87 -11.02
N LEU A 145 25.97 -2.74 -10.41
CA LEU A 145 27.30 -2.17 -10.69
C LEU A 145 28.16 -1.81 -9.46
N LYS A 146 27.83 -2.29 -8.25
CA LYS A 146 28.68 -2.00 -7.08
C LYS A 146 28.92 -3.14 -6.10
N VAL A 147 28.91 -4.38 -6.58
CA VAL A 147 29.52 -5.51 -5.86
C VAL A 147 30.31 -6.33 -6.87
N ILE A 148 31.59 -6.57 -6.56
CA ILE A 148 32.69 -7.15 -7.37
C ILE A 148 33.52 -6.10 -8.13
N SER A 149 34.30 -5.33 -7.37
CA SER A 149 35.66 -4.89 -7.74
C SER A 149 36.36 -4.50 -6.43
N ASP A 150 37.04 -5.49 -5.85
CA ASP A 150 38.30 -5.44 -5.06
C ASP A 150 38.40 -6.69 -4.16
#